data_AF-A0A961H0B8-F1
#
_entry.id   AF-A0A961H0B8-F1
#
_cell.length_a   1.000
_cell.length_b   1.000
_cell.length_c   1.000
_cell.angle_alpha   90.00
_cell.angle_beta   90.00
_cell.angle_gamma   90.00
#
_symmetry.space_group_name_H-M   'P 1'
#
loop_
_entity.id
_entity.type
_entity.pdbx_description
1 polymer ?
#
loop_
_entity_poly.entity_id
_entity_poly.type
_entity_poly.pdbx_seq_one_letter_code
_entity_poly.pdbx_strand_id
1 'polypeptide(L)'
;MFFVHRSWFLVCPRLAALACSLVVLANAANEQPRTKNQEQGSEVFRPEAGKFPPLEKAHSYRGELVFVDHANRRGSLRVEGSGQFRRNDPHPFAMLPYGIVRYHGAPADLRDIPLGTVLHVRAFLPPDPTISAVPVLPVNNKDKDANHNRDAGIFPAENHVLLLEDEPSHCQREGLVWKLKELEIKNREGTII
;
A
#
# COMPACT_ATOMS: atom_id res chain seq x y z
N MET A 1 60.68 35.63 -22.37
CA MET A 1 61.31 34.44 -21.74
C MET A 1 60.88 33.24 -22.55
N PHE A 2 61.86 32.58 -23.17
CA PHE A 2 61.71 31.51 -24.16
C PHE A 2 61.29 30.19 -23.50
N PHE A 3 60.40 29.42 -24.11
CA PHE A 3 60.77 28.18 -24.81
C PHE A 3 59.56 27.60 -25.56
N VAL A 4 59.75 27.45 -26.86
CA VAL A 4 58.94 26.70 -27.82
C VAL A 4 59.67 25.36 -28.02
N HIS A 5 58.97 24.22 -28.11
CA HIS A 5 59.24 23.29 -29.20
C HIS A 5 58.12 22.30 -29.48
N ARG A 6 57.78 22.27 -30.76
CA ARG A 6 56.82 21.44 -31.48
C ARG A 6 57.69 20.54 -32.35
N SER A 7 57.51 19.21 -32.33
CA SER A 7 57.98 18.37 -33.45
C SER A 7 57.35 16.99 -33.50
N TRP A 8 56.71 16.74 -34.64
CA TRP A 8 56.34 15.45 -35.24
C TRP A 8 57.57 14.58 -35.54
N PHE A 9 57.43 13.26 -35.47
CA PHE A 9 58.11 12.33 -36.40
C PHE A 9 57.25 11.11 -36.75
N LEU A 10 57.43 10.68 -38.00
CA LEU A 10 56.73 9.67 -38.80
C LEU A 10 57.28 8.23 -38.61
N VAL A 11 56.36 7.26 -38.51
CA VAL A 11 56.18 6.02 -39.33
C VAL A 11 57.29 4.96 -39.52
N CYS A 12 56.96 3.72 -39.06
CA CYS A 12 57.22 2.32 -39.56
C CYS A 12 58.62 1.67 -39.50
N PRO A 13 58.74 0.32 -39.70
CA PRO A 13 57.92 -0.84 -39.28
C PRO A 13 58.78 -2.03 -38.76
N ARG A 14 58.17 -3.12 -38.22
CA ARG A 14 58.49 -4.55 -38.47
C ARG A 14 57.96 -5.50 -37.37
N LEU A 15 57.20 -6.50 -37.83
CA LEU A 15 57.13 -7.91 -37.39
C LEU A 15 57.23 -8.23 -35.88
N ALA A 16 56.08 -8.59 -35.30
CA ALA A 16 56.00 -9.72 -34.38
C ALA A 16 54.59 -10.33 -34.48
N ALA A 17 54.48 -11.43 -35.22
CA ALA A 17 53.35 -12.33 -35.13
C ALA A 17 53.43 -13.03 -33.76
N LEU A 18 52.41 -12.86 -32.93
CA LEU A 18 52.17 -13.74 -31.80
C LEU A 18 50.69 -14.11 -31.77
N ALA A 19 50.43 -15.40 -31.96
CA ALA A 19 49.12 -16.01 -31.93
C ALA A 19 48.42 -15.70 -30.59
N CYS A 20 47.30 -14.97 -30.66
CA CYS A 20 46.35 -14.87 -29.56
C CYS A 20 45.13 -15.71 -29.92
N SER A 21 45.02 -16.84 -29.23
CA SER A 21 43.83 -17.67 -29.12
C SER A 21 42.61 -16.81 -28.81
N LEU A 22 41.62 -16.87 -29.70
CA LEU A 22 40.27 -16.35 -29.49
C LEU A 22 39.61 -17.17 -28.37
N VAL A 23 39.75 -16.72 -27.12
CA VAL A 23 38.83 -17.12 -26.06
C VAL A 23 37.56 -16.32 -26.26
N VAL A 24 36.51 -17.01 -26.71
CA VAL A 24 35.14 -16.47 -26.75
C VAL A 24 34.74 -16.14 -25.31
N LEU A 25 34.75 -14.85 -24.94
CA LEU A 25 34.05 -14.38 -23.76
C LEU A 25 32.54 -14.44 -24.08
N ALA A 26 31.93 -15.56 -23.72
CA ALA A 26 30.48 -15.64 -23.60
C ALA A 26 30.07 -14.69 -22.46
N ASN A 27 29.41 -13.58 -22.80
CA ASN A 27 28.69 -12.78 -21.82
C ASN A 27 27.53 -13.64 -21.30
N ALA A 28 27.76 -14.33 -20.18
CA ALA A 28 26.69 -14.90 -19.40
C ALA A 28 25.85 -13.73 -18.86
N ALA A 29 24.72 -13.46 -19.52
CA ALA A 29 23.66 -12.64 -18.96
C ALA A 29 23.23 -13.32 -17.65
N ASN A 30 23.64 -12.72 -16.54
CA ASN A 30 23.25 -13.15 -15.22
C ASN A 30 21.79 -12.72 -15.02
N GLU A 31 20.85 -13.47 -15.58
CA GLU A 31 19.46 -13.43 -15.14
C GLU A 31 19.45 -13.94 -13.70
N GLN A 32 19.55 -13.01 -12.74
CA GLN A 32 19.18 -13.31 -11.36
C GLN A 32 17.77 -13.92 -11.41
N PRO A 33 17.56 -15.12 -10.85
CA PRO A 33 16.23 -15.67 -10.77
C PRO A 33 15.41 -14.69 -9.94
N ARG A 34 14.39 -14.08 -10.59
CA ARG A 34 13.31 -13.36 -9.92
C ARG A 34 12.91 -14.22 -8.73
N THR A 35 13.29 -13.79 -7.53
CA THR A 35 12.70 -14.31 -6.31
C THR A 35 11.21 -14.02 -6.45
N LYS A 36 10.44 -15.05 -6.82
CA LYS A 36 9.02 -15.08 -6.52
C LYS A 36 8.97 -14.81 -5.02
N ASN A 37 8.60 -13.60 -4.63
CA ASN A 37 8.07 -13.36 -3.31
C ASN A 37 6.97 -14.39 -3.17
N GLN A 38 7.24 -15.46 -2.43
CA GLN A 38 6.19 -16.33 -1.95
C GLN A 38 5.33 -15.39 -1.13
N GLU A 39 4.14 -15.06 -1.63
CA GLU A 39 3.05 -14.61 -0.78
C GLU A 39 2.96 -15.65 0.33
N GLN A 40 3.50 -15.30 1.50
CA GLN A 40 3.21 -15.99 2.74
C GLN A 40 1.70 -16.04 2.80
N GLY A 41 1.13 -17.24 2.64
CA GLY A 41 -0.30 -17.45 2.72
C GLY A 41 -0.79 -16.72 3.97
N SER A 42 -1.68 -15.75 3.78
CA SER A 42 -2.09 -14.84 4.84
C SER A 42 -2.69 -15.66 5.97
N GLU A 43 -1.92 -15.88 7.04
CA GLU A 43 -2.42 -16.60 8.21
C GLU A 43 -3.63 -15.84 8.74
N VAL A 44 -4.76 -16.53 8.74
CA VAL A 44 -6.05 -16.10 9.24
C VAL A 44 -5.89 -15.77 10.73
N PHE A 45 -5.65 -14.50 11.06
CA PHE A 45 -5.34 -14.09 12.42
C PHE A 45 -6.58 -13.56 13.15
N ARG A 46 -6.83 -14.10 14.34
CA ARG A 46 -7.88 -13.66 15.26
C ARG A 46 -7.24 -13.04 16.51
N PRO A 47 -7.74 -11.89 16.98
CA PRO A 47 -7.27 -11.30 18.22
C PRO A 47 -7.72 -12.17 19.42
N GLU A 48 -6.79 -12.41 20.35
CA GLU A 48 -7.06 -13.08 21.62
C GLU A 48 -7.47 -12.06 22.70
N ALA A 49 -8.49 -12.39 23.49
CA ALA A 49 -8.92 -11.53 24.58
C ALA A 49 -7.79 -11.30 25.60
N GLY A 50 -7.55 -10.04 25.96
CA GLY A 50 -6.52 -9.66 26.93
C GLY A 50 -5.10 -9.54 26.37
N LYS A 51 -4.87 -9.85 25.08
CA LYS A 51 -3.59 -9.60 24.41
C LYS A 51 -3.75 -8.53 23.33
N PHE A 52 -2.75 -7.67 23.21
CA PHE A 52 -2.75 -6.68 22.13
C PHE A 52 -2.34 -7.37 20.81
N PRO A 53 -3.17 -7.31 19.75
CA PRO A 53 -2.86 -7.96 18.50
C PRO A 53 -1.77 -7.19 17.73
N PRO A 54 -0.81 -7.87 17.10
CA PRO A 54 0.24 -7.22 16.32
C PRO A 54 -0.33 -6.58 15.05
N LEU A 55 0.03 -5.32 14.78
CA LEU A 55 -0.46 -4.53 13.64
C LEU A 55 -0.11 -5.18 12.29
N GLU A 56 1.03 -5.86 12.21
CA GLU A 56 1.52 -6.52 10.98
C GLU A 56 0.60 -7.63 10.49
N LYS A 57 -0.14 -8.27 11.40
CA LYS A 57 -1.11 -9.32 11.07
C LYS A 57 -2.48 -8.76 10.66
N ALA A 58 -2.68 -7.45 10.78
CA ALA A 58 -3.94 -6.82 10.41
C ALA A 58 -4.04 -6.72 8.89
N HIS A 59 -5.19 -7.12 8.37
CA HIS A 59 -5.51 -6.92 6.96
C HIS A 59 -5.65 -5.43 6.67
N SER A 60 -4.97 -4.97 5.62
CA SER A 60 -4.99 -3.57 5.19
C SER A 60 -5.90 -3.41 3.98
N TYR A 61 -6.84 -2.48 4.05
CA TYR A 61 -7.67 -2.07 2.92
C TYR A 61 -8.11 -0.61 3.07
N ARG A 62 -8.69 -0.05 2.01
CA ARG A 62 -9.13 1.35 1.94
C ARG A 62 -10.61 1.41 1.62
N GLY A 63 -11.31 2.42 2.13
CA GLY A 63 -12.74 2.59 1.85
C GLY A 63 -13.29 3.96 2.19
N GLU A 64 -14.39 4.34 1.54
CA GLU A 64 -15.15 5.56 1.81
C GLU A 64 -16.09 5.34 3.00
N LEU A 65 -16.03 6.21 4.01
CA LEU A 65 -16.93 6.17 5.17
C LEU A 65 -18.34 6.59 4.78
N VAL A 66 -19.33 5.72 4.95
CA VAL A 66 -20.71 5.98 4.51
C VAL A 66 -21.74 5.97 5.62
N PHE A 67 -21.38 5.40 6.77
CA PHE A 67 -22.23 5.37 7.95
C PHE A 67 -21.37 5.37 9.22
N VAL A 68 -21.84 6.05 10.26
CA VAL A 68 -21.19 6.15 11.56
C VAL A 68 -22.21 5.96 12.68
N ASP A 69 -21.90 5.04 13.59
CA ASP A 69 -22.51 4.92 14.91
C ASP A 69 -21.39 5.05 15.94
N HIS A 70 -21.11 6.31 16.32
CA HIS A 70 -19.99 6.62 17.21
C HIS A 70 -20.20 6.06 18.62
N ALA A 71 -21.46 5.93 19.09
CA ALA A 71 -21.77 5.43 20.42
C ALA A 71 -21.36 3.97 20.58
N ASN A 72 -21.65 3.14 19.56
CA ASN A 72 -21.25 1.74 19.56
C ASN A 72 -19.88 1.49 18.92
N ARG A 73 -19.16 2.56 18.53
CA ARG A 73 -17.91 2.53 17.76
C ARG A 73 -18.01 1.63 16.52
N ARG A 74 -19.07 1.81 15.75
CA ARG A 74 -19.36 1.08 14.50
C ARG A 74 -19.46 2.05 13.34
N GLY A 75 -19.32 1.52 12.13
CA GLY A 75 -19.59 2.26 10.93
C GLY A 75 -19.73 1.33 9.74
N SER A 76 -19.85 1.92 8.56
CA SER A 76 -19.78 1.17 7.30
C SER A 76 -18.86 1.89 6.33
N LEU A 77 -18.08 1.10 5.58
CA LEU A 77 -17.16 1.57 4.55
C LEU A 77 -17.58 0.99 3.20
N ARG A 78 -17.56 1.80 2.15
CA ARG A 78 -17.48 1.28 0.78
C ARG A 78 -16.02 0.98 0.48
N VAL A 79 -15.66 -0.28 0.55
CA VAL A 79 -14.29 -0.74 0.29
C VAL A 79 -13.93 -0.46 -1.17
N GLU A 80 -12.68 -0.06 -1.41
CA GLU A 80 -12.13 0.18 -2.74
C GLU A 80 -12.13 -1.12 -3.57
N GLY A 81 -12.83 -1.11 -4.72
CA GLY A 81 -12.64 -2.10 -5.78
C GLY A 81 -11.69 -1.56 -6.86
N SER A 82 -11.71 -2.09 -8.09
CA SER A 82 -10.93 -1.55 -9.21
C SER A 82 -11.36 -0.16 -9.68
N GLY A 83 -10.95 0.85 -8.92
CA GLY A 83 -11.13 2.26 -9.24
C GLY A 83 -12.55 2.79 -9.06
N GLN A 84 -13.44 2.05 -8.38
CA GLN A 84 -14.81 2.48 -8.13
C GLN A 84 -15.23 2.25 -6.68
N PHE A 85 -15.51 3.35 -5.95
CA PHE A 85 -16.12 3.32 -4.62
C PHE A 85 -17.64 3.28 -4.68
N ARG A 86 -18.23 4.10 -5.57
CA ARG A 86 -19.67 4.43 -5.57
C ARG A 86 -20.61 3.24 -5.80
N ARG A 87 -20.13 2.20 -6.49
CA ARG A 87 -20.97 1.04 -6.83
C ARG A 87 -20.93 -0.04 -5.75
N ASN A 88 -19.97 0.01 -4.83
CA ASN A 88 -19.77 -1.04 -3.85
C ASN A 88 -20.76 -0.89 -2.70
N ASP A 89 -21.21 -2.02 -2.19
CA ASP A 89 -22.16 -2.03 -1.09
C ASP A 89 -21.43 -1.63 0.21
N PRO A 90 -22.08 -0.85 1.10
CA PRO A 90 -21.53 -0.54 2.40
C PRO A 90 -21.17 -1.80 3.20
N HIS A 91 -19.92 -1.90 3.61
CA HIS A 91 -19.41 -3.00 4.43
C HIS A 91 -19.33 -2.56 5.90
N PRO A 92 -20.12 -3.15 6.81
CA PRO A 92 -20.15 -2.76 8.21
C PRO A 92 -18.88 -3.20 8.93
N PHE A 93 -18.38 -2.35 9.81
CA PHE A 93 -17.23 -2.61 10.66
C PHE A 93 -17.52 -2.23 12.12
N ALA A 94 -16.81 -2.87 13.05
CA ALA A 94 -16.79 -2.52 14.45
C ALA A 94 -15.36 -2.23 14.88
N MET A 95 -15.14 -1.16 15.64
CA MET A 95 -13.84 -0.92 16.25
C MET A 95 -13.60 -1.94 17.37
N LEU A 96 -12.38 -2.45 17.47
CA LEU A 96 -11.93 -3.13 18.67
C LEU A 96 -11.96 -2.15 19.86
N PRO A 97 -12.13 -2.64 21.11
CA PRO A 97 -12.20 -1.75 22.29
C PRO A 97 -10.99 -0.82 22.44
N TYR A 98 -9.81 -1.29 22.01
CA TYR A 98 -8.54 -0.56 21.99
C TYR A 98 -8.18 -0.01 20.59
N GLY A 99 -9.14 -0.03 19.66
CA GLY A 99 -8.95 0.45 18.31
C GLY A 99 -8.88 1.98 18.26
N ILE A 100 -7.94 2.51 17.48
CA ILE A 100 -7.64 3.94 17.39
C ILE A 100 -8.17 4.49 16.07
N VAL A 101 -8.71 5.70 16.12
CA VAL A 101 -9.09 6.49 14.96
C VAL A 101 -8.14 7.69 14.88
N ARG A 102 -7.62 7.99 13.70
CA ARG A 102 -6.78 9.16 13.43
C ARG A 102 -7.37 10.00 12.31
N TYR A 103 -7.41 11.30 12.53
CA TYR A 103 -7.88 12.26 11.56
C TYR A 103 -6.99 13.50 11.63
N HIS A 104 -6.51 13.97 10.48
CA HIS A 104 -5.61 15.13 10.38
C HIS A 104 -4.36 15.03 11.26
N GLY A 105 -3.76 13.84 11.34
CA GLY A 105 -2.55 13.56 12.10
C GLY A 105 -2.76 13.35 13.61
N ALA A 106 -3.96 13.61 14.13
CA ALA A 106 -4.29 13.53 15.55
C ALA A 106 -5.23 12.35 15.89
N PRO A 107 -5.24 11.85 17.13
CA PRO A 107 -6.29 10.95 17.60
C PRO A 107 -7.67 11.63 17.51
N ALA A 108 -8.66 10.89 17.02
CA ALA A 108 -10.02 11.37 16.82
C ALA A 108 -11.04 10.31 17.25
N ASP A 109 -12.33 10.66 17.26
CA ASP A 109 -13.43 9.71 17.36
C ASP A 109 -14.19 9.58 16.02
N LEU A 110 -14.99 8.53 15.86
CA LEU A 110 -15.72 8.27 14.60
C LEU A 110 -16.66 9.42 14.21
N ARG A 111 -17.23 10.13 15.19
CA ARG A 111 -18.11 11.29 14.96
C ARG A 111 -17.38 12.50 14.37
N ASP A 112 -16.07 12.55 14.54
CA ASP A 112 -15.25 13.68 14.09
C ASP A 112 -14.86 13.52 12.60
N ILE A 113 -15.07 12.33 12.03
CA ILE A 113 -14.78 12.04 10.62
C ILE A 113 -16.01 12.35 9.76
N PRO A 114 -15.90 13.24 8.77
CA PRO A 114 -16.97 13.48 7.82
C PRO A 114 -17.29 12.23 6.99
N LEU A 115 -18.58 11.97 6.74
CA LEU A 115 -18.99 10.98 5.75
C LEU A 115 -18.42 11.35 4.37
N GLY A 116 -18.08 10.33 3.58
CA GLY A 116 -17.37 10.47 2.32
C GLY A 116 -15.84 10.51 2.46
N THR A 117 -15.30 10.60 3.68
CA THR A 117 -13.86 10.52 3.90
C THR A 117 -13.35 9.13 3.53
N VAL A 118 -12.28 9.07 2.73
CA VAL A 118 -11.61 7.82 2.42
C VAL A 118 -10.58 7.53 3.51
N LEU A 119 -10.70 6.35 4.11
CA LEU A 119 -9.91 5.93 5.26
C LEU A 119 -9.12 4.66 4.92
N HIS A 120 -7.91 4.60 5.45
CA HIS A 120 -7.11 3.39 5.54
C HIS A 120 -7.52 2.61 6.78
N VAL A 121 -7.68 1.30 6.60
CA VAL A 121 -8.19 0.39 7.62
C VAL A 121 -7.16 -0.69 7.88
N ARG A 122 -6.88 -0.94 9.15
CA ARG A 122 -6.22 -2.17 9.63
C ARG A 122 -7.19 -2.95 10.48
N ALA A 123 -7.62 -4.10 9.98
CA ALA A 123 -8.65 -4.90 10.64
C ALA A 123 -8.26 -6.36 10.80
N PHE A 124 -8.93 -7.02 11.73
CA PHE A 124 -8.82 -8.45 11.98
C PHE A 124 -10.17 -9.13 11.81
N LEU A 125 -10.11 -10.46 11.80
CA LEU A 125 -11.29 -11.29 11.93
C LEU A 125 -11.92 -11.11 13.32
N PRO A 126 -13.21 -11.44 13.47
CA PRO A 126 -13.86 -11.40 14.77
C PRO A 126 -13.08 -12.21 15.83
N PRO A 127 -13.02 -11.69 17.08
CA PRO A 127 -12.39 -12.39 18.19
C PRO A 127 -13.07 -13.74 18.46
N ASP A 128 -12.36 -14.63 19.15
CA ASP A 128 -12.87 -15.93 19.59
C ASP A 128 -13.11 -15.91 21.12
N PRO A 129 -14.30 -16.28 21.65
CA PRO A 129 -15.53 -16.73 20.98
C PRO A 129 -16.13 -15.66 20.07
N THR A 130 -16.87 -16.09 19.04
CA THR A 130 -17.46 -15.21 18.00
C THR A 130 -18.59 -14.34 18.58
N ILE A 131 -18.21 -13.29 19.29
CA ILE A 131 -19.09 -12.23 19.77
C ILE A 131 -18.82 -11.03 18.87
N SER A 132 -19.58 -10.95 17.77
CA SER A 132 -19.45 -9.87 16.80
C SER A 132 -20.63 -8.91 16.89
N ALA A 133 -20.30 -7.63 16.94
CA ALA A 133 -21.23 -6.52 16.85
C ALA A 133 -21.82 -6.32 15.43
N VAL A 134 -21.14 -6.86 14.42
CA VAL A 134 -21.42 -6.68 13.00
C VAL A 134 -21.53 -8.03 12.28
N PRO A 135 -22.23 -8.12 11.14
CA PRO A 135 -22.32 -9.37 10.37
C PRO A 135 -20.95 -9.94 10.03
N VAL A 136 -20.71 -11.21 10.35
CA VAL A 136 -19.44 -11.89 10.07
C VAL A 136 -19.50 -12.55 8.69
N LEU A 137 -18.53 -12.23 7.84
CA LEU A 137 -18.39 -12.86 6.54
C LEU A 137 -17.47 -14.09 6.61
N PRO A 138 -17.63 -15.06 5.69
CA PRO A 138 -16.70 -16.18 5.56
C PRO A 138 -15.26 -15.70 5.33
N VAL A 139 -14.27 -16.42 5.84
CA VAL A 139 -12.85 -16.02 5.70
C VAL A 139 -12.41 -15.90 4.23
N ASN A 140 -12.93 -16.77 3.36
CA ASN A 140 -12.64 -16.76 1.93
C ASN A 140 -13.38 -15.65 1.14
N ASN A 141 -14.06 -14.72 1.82
CA ASN A 141 -14.90 -13.74 1.15
C ASN A 141 -14.10 -12.62 0.48
N LYS A 142 -12.83 -12.43 0.85
CA LYS A 142 -11.90 -11.57 0.10
C LYS A 142 -11.64 -12.05 -1.31
N ASP A 143 -11.49 -13.36 -1.48
CA ASP A 143 -11.07 -13.94 -2.75
C ASP A 143 -12.24 -14.11 -3.73
N LYS A 144 -13.47 -13.84 -3.27
CA LYS A 144 -14.67 -13.92 -4.09
C LYS A 144 -14.82 -12.65 -4.90
N ASP A 145 -14.96 -12.82 -6.21
CA ASP A 145 -15.39 -11.74 -7.09
C ASP A 145 -16.78 -11.27 -6.66
N ALA A 146 -16.89 -9.97 -6.42
CA ALA A 146 -18.17 -9.32 -6.28
C ALA A 146 -18.78 -9.24 -7.69
N ASN A 147 -19.57 -10.25 -8.06
CA ASN A 147 -20.35 -10.36 -9.30
C ASN A 147 -20.56 -9.00 -10.01
N HIS A 148 -20.34 -8.95 -11.33
CA HIS A 148 -20.50 -7.77 -12.20
C HIS A 148 -19.26 -6.84 -12.30
N ASN A 149 -18.07 -7.42 -12.49
CA ASN A 149 -16.80 -6.68 -12.74
C ASN A 149 -16.44 -5.70 -11.63
N ARG A 150 -16.76 -6.02 -10.37
CA ARG A 150 -16.34 -5.18 -9.24
C ARG A 150 -14.99 -5.63 -8.65
N ASP A 151 -14.47 -6.77 -9.11
CA ASP A 151 -13.24 -7.42 -8.67
C ASP A 151 -13.31 -8.01 -7.26
N ALA A 152 -12.37 -8.90 -6.97
CA ALA A 152 -12.21 -9.52 -5.66
C ALA A 152 -11.73 -8.49 -4.61
N GLY A 153 -12.03 -8.75 -3.34
CA GLY A 153 -11.52 -7.98 -2.20
C GLY A 153 -12.44 -6.89 -1.65
N ILE A 154 -13.60 -6.63 -2.26
CA ILE A 154 -14.54 -5.59 -1.80
C ILE A 154 -15.24 -5.94 -0.48
N PHE A 155 -15.30 -7.23 -0.15
CA PHE A 155 -15.99 -7.71 1.04
C PHE A 155 -15.04 -8.48 1.97
N PRO A 156 -14.08 -7.76 2.62
CA PRO A 156 -13.14 -8.40 3.53
C PRO A 156 -13.89 -9.03 4.71
N ALA A 157 -13.38 -10.16 5.19
CA ALA A 157 -13.94 -10.82 6.37
C ALA A 157 -13.53 -10.09 7.67
N GLU A 158 -12.47 -9.30 7.59
CA GLU A 158 -11.84 -8.56 8.67
C GLU A 158 -12.56 -7.23 8.85
N ASN A 159 -13.62 -7.27 9.65
CA ASN A 159 -14.43 -6.12 9.96
C ASN A 159 -14.23 -5.62 11.41
N HIS A 160 -13.27 -6.18 12.15
CA HIS A 160 -12.89 -5.73 13.49
C HIS A 160 -11.66 -4.83 13.42
N VAL A 161 -11.89 -3.53 13.42
CA VAL A 161 -10.90 -2.51 13.10
C VAL A 161 -10.03 -2.19 14.31
N LEU A 162 -8.72 -2.30 14.14
CA LEU A 162 -7.71 -1.84 15.08
C LEU A 162 -7.34 -0.38 14.83
N LEU A 163 -7.16 -0.01 13.56
CA LEU A 163 -6.73 1.33 13.19
C LEU A 163 -7.54 1.83 11.99
N LEU A 164 -8.05 3.04 12.13
CA LEU A 164 -8.74 3.77 11.08
C LEU A 164 -8.07 5.14 10.94
N GLU A 165 -7.59 5.49 9.74
CA GLU A 165 -6.80 6.70 9.55
C GLU A 165 -7.08 7.37 8.19
N ASP A 166 -7.12 8.70 8.15
CA ASP A 166 -7.15 9.45 6.89
C ASP A 166 -5.81 9.42 6.17
N GLU A 167 -5.80 9.77 4.88
CA GLU A 167 -4.60 9.73 4.04
C GLU A 167 -3.40 10.49 4.67
N PRO A 168 -3.54 11.74 5.17
CA PRO A 168 -2.42 12.41 5.84
C PRO A 168 -1.90 11.67 7.07
N SER A 169 -2.78 11.13 7.92
CA SER A 169 -2.37 10.35 9.11
C SER A 169 -1.66 9.05 8.71
N HIS A 170 -2.15 8.37 7.68
CA HIS A 170 -1.55 7.18 7.12
C HIS A 170 -0.13 7.47 6.63
N CYS A 171 0.03 8.48 5.78
CA CYS A 171 1.33 8.88 5.27
C CYS A 171 2.29 9.24 6.40
N GLN A 172 1.84 9.99 7.41
CA GLN A 172 2.66 10.35 8.56
C GLN A 172 3.14 9.12 9.33
N ARG A 173 2.27 8.13 9.55
CA ARG A 173 2.60 6.89 10.29
C ARG A 173 3.56 6.00 9.51
N GLU A 174 3.36 5.87 8.21
CA GLU A 174 4.21 5.06 7.32
C GLU A 174 5.51 5.80 6.90
N GLY A 175 5.71 7.05 7.34
CA GLY A 175 6.86 7.88 6.95
C GLY A 175 6.86 8.27 5.47
N LEU A 176 5.69 8.26 4.83
CA LEU A 176 5.51 8.66 3.44
C LEU A 176 5.49 10.18 3.34
N VAL A 177 6.28 10.72 2.42
CA VAL A 177 6.35 12.15 2.15
C VAL A 177 5.92 12.41 0.71
N TRP A 178 5.02 13.36 0.54
CA TRP A 178 4.59 13.81 -0.78
C TRP A 178 5.67 14.71 -1.38
N LYS A 179 6.20 14.30 -2.54
CA LYS A 179 7.07 15.15 -3.35
C LYS A 179 6.25 15.75 -4.48
N LEU A 180 6.01 17.06 -4.41
CA LEU A 180 5.43 17.81 -5.51
C LEU A 180 6.32 17.63 -6.75
N LYS A 181 5.75 17.12 -7.85
CA LYS A 181 6.50 16.91 -9.10
C LYS A 181 6.49 18.18 -9.93
N GLU A 182 5.29 18.66 -10.26
CA GLU A 182 5.11 19.81 -11.13
C GLU A 182 3.86 20.59 -10.72
N LEU A 183 3.91 21.90 -10.95
CA LEU A 183 2.82 22.82 -10.67
C LEU A 183 2.73 23.79 -11.86
N GLU A 184 1.62 23.71 -12.58
CA GLU A 184 1.29 24.70 -13.61
C GLU A 184 0.51 25.85 -12.97
N ILE A 185 1.00 27.08 -13.08
CA ILE A 185 0.33 28.28 -12.58
C ILE A 185 -0.04 29.19 -13.75
N LYS A 186 -1.31 29.61 -13.82
CA LYS A 186 -1.81 30.62 -14.77
C LYS A 186 -2.57 31.70 -13.99
N ASN A 187 -2.00 32.91 -13.93
CA ASN A 187 -2.53 34.05 -13.17
C ASN A 187 -2.74 33.74 -11.67
N ARG A 188 -3.99 33.55 -11.23
CA ARG A 188 -4.38 33.24 -9.85
C ARG A 188 -4.87 31.80 -9.66
N GLU A 189 -4.72 30.96 -10.68
CA GLU A 189 -5.10 29.56 -10.68
C GLU A 189 -3.85 28.67 -10.85
N GLY A 190 -3.85 27.50 -10.23
CA GLY A 190 -2.77 26.53 -10.38
C GLY A 190 -3.28 25.09 -10.32
N THR A 191 -2.63 24.22 -11.10
CA THR A 191 -2.93 22.79 -11.18
C THR A 191 -1.68 22.01 -10.79
N ILE A 192 -1.83 21.11 -9.81
CA ILE A 192 -0.79 20.13 -9.47
C ILE A 192 -0.89 18.99 -10.48
N ILE A 193 0.24 18.64 -11.11
CA ILE A 193 0.35 17.59 -12.14
C ILE A 193 0.99 16.33 -11.55
#